data_AF-A0A1Q4F8Q6-F1
#
_entry.id   AF-A0A1Q4F8Q6-F1
#
_cell.length_a   1.000
_cell.length_b   1.000
_cell.length_c   1.000
_cell.angle_alpha   90.00
_cell.angle_beta   90.00
_cell.angle_gamma   90.00
#
_symmetry.space_group_name_H-M   'P 1'
#
loop_
_entity.id
_entity.type
_entity.pdbx_description
1 polymer ?
#
loop_
_entity_poly.entity_id
_entity_poly.type
_entity_poly.pdbx_seq_one_letter_code
_entity_poly.pdbx_strand_id
1 'polypeptide(L)'
;METKHHKDPFNTQCWLCECITDPYQVIAHFFAEAHVHHFRRLIKKLVCHASGAGVYKGDSPGDVLLYNKLIRSLIKAAYALRHKKHSVVTIKKEDLFHKKYYCSHYVSADVWKELPRCLSEKEYSDPYRVFQQFFCYRSLSNWLPCWEQVVENAFCSDSTSIADPLTVCFHLIKLVEAAHLVDVREVTHVGDCLKKSRLLSL
;
A
#
# COMPACT_ATOMS: atom_id res chain seq x y z
N MET A 1 -23.96 -16.14 23.77
CA MET A 1 -22.59 -15.59 23.67
C MET A 1 -22.66 -14.33 22.83
N GLU A 2 -22.66 -13.16 23.47
CA GLU A 2 -22.58 -11.89 22.74
C GLU A 2 -21.15 -11.73 22.24
N THR A 3 -20.94 -11.93 20.93
CA THR A 3 -19.68 -11.57 20.29
C THR A 3 -19.55 -10.05 20.38
N LYS A 4 -18.67 -9.56 21.28
CA LYS A 4 -18.20 -8.18 21.22
C LYS A 4 -17.69 -7.96 19.79
N HIS A 5 -18.45 -7.22 18.99
CA HIS A 5 -17.97 -6.77 17.69
C HIS A 5 -16.79 -5.84 17.97
N HIS A 6 -15.58 -6.42 17.95
CA HIS A 6 -14.36 -5.63 17.90
C HIS A 6 -14.47 -4.76 16.66
N LYS A 7 -14.40 -3.44 16.85
CA LYS A 7 -14.38 -2.49 15.73
C LYS A 7 -13.24 -2.91 14.80
N ASP A 8 -13.56 -3.13 13.54
CA ASP A 8 -12.59 -3.37 12.47
C ASP A 8 -12.39 -2.05 11.71
N PRO A 9 -11.49 -1.17 12.19
CA PRO A 9 -11.33 0.17 11.63
C PRO A 9 -10.77 0.16 10.19
N PHE A 10 -10.15 -0.96 9.79
CA PHE A 10 -9.45 -1.07 8.51
C PHE A 10 -10.17 -2.00 7.52
N ASN A 11 -11.24 -2.68 7.93
CA ASN A 11 -12.01 -3.66 7.16
C ASN A 11 -11.18 -4.89 6.78
N THR A 12 -10.32 -5.37 7.69
CA THR A 12 -9.50 -6.56 7.46
C THR A 12 -10.28 -7.87 7.52
N GLN A 13 -11.40 -7.91 8.24
CA GLN A 13 -12.20 -9.14 8.38
C GLN A 13 -12.68 -9.67 7.01
N CYS A 14 -12.89 -8.79 6.03
CA CYS A 14 -13.44 -9.16 4.72
C CYS A 14 -12.43 -9.78 3.74
N TRP A 15 -11.16 -9.89 4.12
CA TRP A 15 -10.10 -10.52 3.33
C TRP A 15 -9.09 -11.34 4.15
N LEU A 16 -8.97 -11.10 5.46
CA LEU A 16 -8.11 -11.87 6.37
C LEU A 16 -8.90 -12.79 7.31
N CYS A 17 -10.23 -12.63 7.39
CA CYS A 17 -11.09 -13.28 8.41
C CYS A 17 -10.74 -12.90 9.86
N GLU A 18 -9.90 -11.89 10.07
CA GLU A 18 -9.46 -11.39 11.37
C GLU A 18 -9.62 -9.86 11.46
N CYS A 19 -9.90 -9.34 12.66
CA CYS A 19 -9.99 -7.90 12.93
C CYS A 19 -8.64 -7.37 13.41
N ILE A 20 -7.96 -6.60 12.57
CA ILE A 20 -6.70 -5.93 12.93
C ILE A 20 -7.02 -4.50 13.40
N THR A 21 -6.47 -4.12 14.55
CA THR A 21 -6.58 -2.75 15.08
C THR A 21 -5.29 -1.95 14.98
N ASP A 22 -4.15 -2.60 14.72
CA ASP A 22 -2.87 -1.95 14.51
C ASP A 22 -2.63 -1.66 13.01
N PRO A 23 -2.51 -0.39 12.57
CA PRO A 23 -2.24 -0.05 11.18
C PRO A 23 -0.91 -0.62 10.65
N TYR A 24 0.08 -0.85 11.50
CA TYR A 24 1.35 -1.49 11.10
C TYR A 24 1.12 -2.95 10.69
N GLN A 25 0.27 -3.67 11.42
CA GLN A 25 -0.11 -5.04 11.06
C GLN A 25 -0.94 -5.09 9.77
N VAL A 26 -1.79 -4.09 9.50
CA VAL A 26 -2.47 -4.00 8.19
C VAL A 26 -1.46 -3.91 7.04
N ILE A 27 -0.42 -3.09 7.19
CA ILE A 27 0.66 -2.97 6.20
C ILE A 27 1.41 -4.31 6.08
N ALA A 28 1.69 -4.98 7.19
CA ALA A 28 2.36 -6.27 7.25
C ALA A 28 1.62 -7.35 6.44
N HIS A 29 0.32 -7.50 6.71
CA HIS A 29 -0.54 -8.44 6.00
C HIS A 29 -0.72 -8.05 4.53
N PHE A 30 -0.79 -6.75 4.22
CA PHE A 30 -0.86 -6.28 2.83
C PHE A 30 0.34 -6.76 1.99
N PHE A 31 1.57 -6.70 2.54
CA PHE A 31 2.77 -7.19 1.84
C PHE A 31 3.06 -8.68 2.03
N ALA A 32 2.30 -9.38 2.88
CA ALA A 32 2.29 -10.84 2.91
C ALA A 32 1.55 -11.43 1.69
N GLU A 33 0.54 -10.72 1.17
CA GLU A 33 -0.24 -11.14 0.01
C GLU A 33 0.54 -10.97 -1.31
N ALA A 34 1.21 -9.83 -1.50
CA ALA A 34 1.98 -9.58 -2.71
C ALA A 34 3.11 -8.56 -2.53
N HIS A 35 4.10 -8.63 -3.42
CA HIS A 35 5.23 -7.70 -3.44
C HIS A 35 4.84 -6.31 -3.96
N VAL A 36 5.58 -5.27 -3.53
CA VAL A 36 5.39 -3.87 -3.98
C VAL A 36 5.29 -3.71 -5.51
N HIS A 37 6.08 -4.46 -6.29
CA HIS A 37 6.05 -4.38 -7.74
C HIS A 37 4.76 -4.92 -8.36
N HIS A 38 4.11 -5.90 -7.71
CA HIS A 38 2.82 -6.41 -8.14
C HIS A 38 1.77 -5.29 -8.03
N PHE A 39 1.65 -4.67 -6.86
CA PHE A 39 0.70 -3.58 -6.62
C PHE A 39 0.94 -2.38 -7.54
N ARG A 40 2.19 -1.98 -7.78
CA ARG A 40 2.49 -0.91 -8.74
C ARG A 40 1.98 -1.24 -10.14
N ARG A 41 2.18 -2.47 -10.60
CA ARG A 41 1.71 -2.91 -11.92
C ARG A 41 0.18 -2.96 -11.97
N LEU A 42 -0.45 -3.49 -10.93
CA LEU A 42 -1.91 -3.57 -10.81
C LEU A 42 -2.54 -2.18 -10.87
N ILE A 43 -2.10 -1.24 -10.02
CA ILE A 43 -2.60 0.15 -9.99
C ILE A 43 -2.45 0.81 -11.37
N LYS A 44 -1.27 0.70 -12.00
CA LYS A 44 -1.04 1.26 -13.34
C LYS A 44 -2.03 0.72 -14.36
N LYS A 45 -2.24 -0.59 -14.38
CA LYS A 45 -3.15 -1.21 -15.33
C LYS A 45 -4.59 -0.80 -15.06
N LEU A 46 -5.07 -0.93 -13.81
CA LEU A 46 -6.45 -0.58 -13.48
C LEU A 46 -6.77 0.87 -13.79
N VAL A 47 -5.89 1.81 -13.45
CA VAL A 47 -6.06 3.22 -13.81
C VAL A 47 -6.04 3.45 -15.33
N CYS A 48 -5.18 2.75 -16.07
CA CYS A 48 -5.14 2.85 -17.53
C CYS A 48 -6.46 2.37 -18.17
N HIS A 49 -6.97 1.22 -17.72
CA HIS A 49 -8.22 0.65 -18.22
C HIS A 49 -9.44 1.49 -17.81
N ALA A 50 -9.47 2.00 -16.57
CA ALA A 50 -10.48 2.95 -16.10
C ALA A 50 -10.50 4.28 -16.87
N SER A 51 -9.43 4.58 -17.62
CA SER A 51 -9.28 5.77 -18.46
C SER A 51 -9.57 5.50 -19.94
N GLY A 52 -10.13 4.34 -20.29
CA GLY A 52 -10.54 4.03 -21.66
C GLY A 52 -9.60 3.13 -22.46
N ALA A 53 -8.63 2.45 -21.83
CA ALA A 53 -7.81 1.44 -22.50
C ALA A 53 -8.54 0.09 -22.75
N GLY A 54 -9.88 0.12 -22.79
CA GLY A 54 -10.75 -1.06 -22.86
C GLY A 54 -10.86 -1.82 -21.53
N VAL A 55 -11.59 -2.93 -21.56
CA VAL A 55 -11.86 -3.77 -20.38
C VAL A 55 -10.58 -4.45 -19.88
N TYR A 56 -10.32 -4.38 -18.57
CA TYR A 56 -9.21 -5.06 -17.91
C TYR A 56 -9.33 -6.58 -18.00
N LYS A 57 -8.25 -7.24 -18.42
CA LYS A 57 -8.15 -8.71 -18.55
C LYS A 57 -6.86 -9.29 -17.96
N GLY A 58 -6.18 -8.52 -17.10
CA GLY A 58 -4.84 -8.87 -16.63
C GLY A 58 -4.81 -9.94 -15.53
N ASP A 59 -5.59 -9.74 -14.48
CA ASP A 59 -5.77 -10.68 -13.37
C ASP A 59 -7.24 -11.12 -13.33
N SER A 60 -7.55 -12.21 -12.61
CA SER A 60 -8.94 -12.66 -12.50
C SER A 60 -9.79 -11.62 -11.75
N PRO A 61 -11.10 -11.51 -12.04
CA PRO A 61 -11.97 -10.59 -11.30
C PRO A 61 -11.95 -10.83 -9.78
N GLY A 62 -11.84 -12.10 -9.35
CA GLY A 62 -11.72 -12.45 -7.92
C GLY A 62 -10.48 -11.86 -7.27
N ASP A 63 -9.33 -11.95 -7.95
CA ASP A 63 -8.07 -11.37 -7.47
C ASP A 63 -8.15 -9.84 -7.40
N VAL A 64 -8.72 -9.20 -8.43
CA VAL A 64 -8.88 -7.73 -8.43
C VAL A 64 -9.79 -7.28 -7.29
N LEU A 65 -10.86 -8.02 -6.99
CA LEU A 65 -11.73 -7.73 -5.84
C LEU A 65 -11.00 -7.89 -4.50
N LEU A 66 -10.13 -8.90 -4.37
CA LEU A 66 -9.28 -9.07 -3.19
C LEU A 66 -8.30 -7.88 -3.05
N TYR A 67 -7.58 -7.55 -4.13
CA TYR A 67 -6.64 -6.43 -4.12
C TYR A 67 -7.33 -5.08 -3.89
N ASN A 68 -8.56 -4.90 -4.36
CA ASN A 68 -9.36 -3.73 -4.04
C ASN A 68 -9.55 -3.60 -2.52
N LYS A 69 -9.96 -4.67 -1.83
CA LYS A 69 -10.12 -4.69 -0.37
C LYS A 69 -8.81 -4.40 0.36
N LEU A 70 -7.71 -5.00 -0.10
CA LEU A 70 -6.37 -4.79 0.45
C LEU A 70 -5.93 -3.32 0.32
N ILE A 71 -6.06 -2.72 -0.87
CA ILE A 71 -5.67 -1.31 -1.11
C ILE A 71 -6.56 -0.35 -0.29
N ARG A 72 -7.87 -0.62 -0.15
CA ARG A 72 -8.74 0.18 0.73
C ARG A 72 -8.31 0.11 2.19
N SER A 73 -7.92 -1.07 2.65
CA SER A 73 -7.42 -1.27 4.02
C SER A 73 -6.11 -0.53 4.23
N LEU A 74 -5.20 -0.59 3.24
CA LEU A 74 -3.95 0.16 3.24
C LEU A 74 -4.18 1.69 3.29
N ILE A 75 -5.12 2.22 2.50
CA ILE A 75 -5.48 3.65 2.54
C ILE A 75 -5.93 4.04 3.96
N LYS A 76 -6.75 3.21 4.62
CA LYS A 76 -7.20 3.49 6.00
C LYS A 76 -6.06 3.38 7.02
N ALA A 77 -5.16 2.41 6.88
CA ALA A 77 -3.99 2.27 7.73
C ALA A 77 -3.04 3.47 7.61
N ALA A 78 -2.75 3.90 6.37
CA ALA A 78 -1.98 5.11 6.10
C ALA A 78 -2.65 6.37 6.67
N TYR A 79 -3.99 6.45 6.62
CA TYR A 79 -4.72 7.53 7.25
C TYR A 79 -4.50 7.55 8.76
N ALA A 80 -4.60 6.42 9.45
CA ALA A 80 -4.32 6.33 10.88
C ALA A 80 -2.89 6.76 11.24
N LEU A 81 -1.93 6.49 10.34
CA LEU A 81 -0.52 6.83 10.52
C LEU A 81 -0.12 8.24 10.03
N ARG A 82 -1.02 9.00 9.38
CA ARG A 82 -0.66 10.28 8.73
C ARG A 82 -0.05 11.32 9.67
N HIS A 83 -0.40 11.31 10.95
CA HIS A 83 0.11 12.29 11.92
C HIS A 83 1.41 11.87 12.61
N LYS A 84 1.99 10.72 12.21
CA LYS A 84 3.35 10.37 12.64
C LYS A 84 4.32 11.42 12.13
N LYS A 85 5.11 11.96 13.07
CA LYS A 85 6.04 13.06 12.79
C LYS A 85 7.22 12.59 11.94
N HIS A 86 7.84 11.46 12.31
CA HIS A 86 9.02 10.91 11.66
C HIS A 86 9.08 9.38 11.78
N SER A 87 9.73 8.75 10.80
CA SER A 87 10.20 7.36 10.90
C SER A 87 11.15 7.18 12.08
N VAL A 88 11.09 6.00 12.71
CA VAL A 88 12.01 5.61 13.78
C VAL A 88 13.40 5.30 13.23
N VAL A 89 13.51 5.01 11.93
CA VAL A 89 14.78 4.65 11.28
C VAL A 89 15.40 5.87 10.61
N THR A 90 16.52 6.34 11.15
CA THR A 90 17.33 7.39 10.54
C THR A 90 18.30 6.80 9.53
N ILE A 91 18.18 7.18 8.26
CA ILE A 91 19.04 6.70 7.18
C ILE A 91 20.06 7.79 6.84
N LYS A 92 21.35 7.45 6.94
CA LYS A 92 22.43 8.33 6.48
C LYS A 92 22.38 8.45 4.96
N LYS A 93 22.81 9.60 4.43
CA LYS A 93 22.77 9.84 2.99
C LYS A 93 23.59 8.83 2.18
N GLU A 94 24.72 8.36 2.71
CA GLU A 94 25.51 7.30 2.07
C GLU A 94 24.75 5.97 1.91
N ASP A 95 23.76 5.75 2.76
CA ASP A 95 23.04 4.49 2.94
C ASP A 95 21.66 4.49 2.25
N LEU A 96 21.30 5.59 1.57
CA LEU A 96 19.95 5.90 1.07
C LEU A 96 19.41 4.92 0.01
N PHE A 97 20.26 4.04 -0.52
CA PHE A 97 19.88 2.97 -1.44
C PHE A 97 20.47 1.62 -1.06
N HIS A 98 20.87 1.46 0.20
CA HIS A 98 21.30 0.15 0.68
C HIS A 98 20.08 -0.78 0.79
N LYS A 99 20.15 -1.97 0.17
CA LYS A 99 19.02 -2.92 0.07
C LYS A 99 18.34 -3.24 1.41
N LYS A 100 19.07 -3.15 2.52
CA LYS A 100 18.55 -3.34 3.89
C LYS A 100 17.36 -2.43 4.22
N TYR A 101 17.24 -1.27 3.57
CA TYR A 101 16.22 -0.27 3.88
C TYR A 101 15.00 -0.30 2.96
N TYR A 102 14.95 -1.18 1.96
CA TYR A 102 13.82 -1.25 1.05
C TYR A 102 13.55 -2.64 0.46
N CYS A 103 14.44 -3.61 0.63
CA CYS A 103 14.20 -4.95 0.15
C CYS A 103 13.58 -5.77 1.29
N SER A 104 12.47 -6.42 0.98
CA SER A 104 11.71 -7.28 1.88
C SER A 104 12.52 -8.49 2.30
N HIS A 105 12.09 -9.10 3.40
CA HIS A 105 12.71 -10.29 3.97
C HIS A 105 12.24 -11.59 3.31
N TYR A 106 11.35 -11.51 2.32
CA TYR A 106 10.81 -12.68 1.64
C TYR A 106 11.87 -13.32 0.74
N VAL A 107 11.89 -14.65 0.66
CA VAL A 107 12.90 -15.40 -0.10
C VAL A 107 12.88 -15.04 -1.60
N SER A 108 11.71 -14.68 -2.13
CA SER A 108 11.51 -14.28 -3.52
C SER A 108 11.78 -12.79 -3.79
N ALA A 109 12.32 -12.05 -2.82
CA ALA A 109 12.55 -10.61 -2.95
C ALA A 109 13.60 -10.31 -4.03
N ASP A 110 13.21 -9.48 -5.01
CA ASP A 110 14.10 -9.00 -6.05
C ASP A 110 14.43 -7.53 -5.80
N VAL A 111 15.70 -7.26 -5.57
CA VAL A 111 16.21 -5.93 -5.19
C VAL A 111 15.76 -4.86 -6.19
N TRP A 112 15.80 -5.14 -7.49
CA TRP A 112 15.45 -4.15 -8.51
C TRP A 112 13.94 -3.90 -8.61
N LYS A 113 13.14 -4.94 -8.39
CA LYS A 113 11.68 -4.86 -8.36
C LYS A 113 11.17 -4.24 -7.08
N GLU A 114 11.90 -4.29 -5.98
CA GLU A 114 11.45 -3.72 -4.71
C GLU A 114 11.89 -2.27 -4.48
N LEU A 115 12.87 -1.78 -5.25
CA LEU A 115 13.30 -0.40 -5.19
C LEU A 115 12.11 0.58 -5.44
N PRO A 116 11.83 1.50 -4.50
CA PRO A 116 10.90 2.61 -4.71
C PRO A 116 11.35 3.50 -5.87
N ARG A 117 10.42 3.90 -6.74
CA ARG A 117 10.70 4.65 -7.99
C ARG A 117 10.02 6.01 -8.04
N CYS A 118 9.04 6.25 -7.17
CA CYS A 118 8.21 7.45 -7.19
C CYS A 118 8.39 8.34 -5.95
N LEU A 119 9.26 7.93 -5.01
CA LEU A 119 9.57 8.69 -3.80
C LEU A 119 10.75 9.63 -4.04
N SER A 120 10.62 10.87 -3.58
CA SER A 120 11.77 11.78 -3.43
C SER A 120 12.68 11.32 -2.29
N GLU A 121 13.92 11.82 -2.23
CA GLU A 121 14.88 11.51 -1.14
C GLU A 121 14.28 11.75 0.26
N LYS A 122 13.54 12.86 0.43
CA LYS A 122 12.90 13.20 1.72
C LYS A 122 11.80 12.21 2.11
N GLU A 123 11.03 11.73 1.13
CA GLU A 123 9.95 10.76 1.32
C GLU A 123 10.49 9.35 1.48
N TYR A 124 11.58 9.03 0.80
CA TYR A 124 12.29 7.78 0.98
C TYR A 124 12.85 7.69 2.40
N SER A 125 13.44 8.76 2.93
CA SER A 125 13.93 8.77 4.32
C SER A 125 12.79 8.77 5.34
N ASP A 126 11.68 9.44 5.03
CA ASP A 126 10.53 9.57 5.94
C ASP A 126 9.21 9.27 5.20
N PRO A 127 8.76 8.00 5.15
CA PRO A 127 7.60 7.59 4.38
C PRO A 127 6.28 8.21 4.86
N TYR A 128 6.19 8.64 6.12
CA TYR A 128 4.98 9.27 6.67
C TYR A 128 4.66 10.62 6.01
N ARG A 129 5.66 11.29 5.43
CA ARG A 129 5.45 12.49 4.60
C ARG A 129 4.54 12.20 3.42
N VAL A 130 4.66 11.01 2.83
CA VAL A 130 3.79 10.59 1.73
C VAL A 130 2.36 10.40 2.22
N PHE A 131 2.16 9.81 3.40
CA PHE A 131 0.81 9.66 3.97
C PHE A 131 0.16 11.02 4.20
N GLN A 132 0.89 11.98 4.76
CA GLN A 132 0.40 13.36 4.93
C GLN A 132 0.00 13.98 3.59
N GLN A 133 0.91 13.99 2.62
CA GLN A 133 0.66 14.58 1.30
C GLN A 133 -0.48 13.89 0.55
N PHE A 134 -0.59 12.56 0.66
CA PHE A 134 -1.66 11.77 0.05
C PHE A 134 -3.03 12.25 0.53
N PHE A 135 -3.16 12.54 1.84
CA PHE A 135 -4.41 13.06 2.41
C PHE A 135 -4.58 14.58 2.31
N CYS A 136 -3.51 15.34 2.05
CA CYS A 136 -3.61 16.75 1.66
C CYS A 136 -4.15 16.91 0.24
N TYR A 137 -3.76 16.03 -0.69
CA TYR A 137 -4.28 16.05 -2.05
C TYR A 137 -5.77 15.70 -2.10
N ARG A 138 -6.19 14.67 -1.36
CA ARG A 138 -7.58 14.22 -1.31
C ARG A 138 -7.88 13.58 0.04
N SER A 139 -9.05 13.86 0.62
CA SER A 139 -9.44 13.31 1.93
C SER A 139 -9.68 11.79 1.86
N LEU A 140 -9.67 11.12 3.02
CA LEU A 140 -10.01 9.69 3.11
C LEU A 140 -11.39 9.38 2.50
N SER A 141 -12.39 10.22 2.81
CA SER A 141 -13.77 10.08 2.29
C SER A 141 -13.84 10.17 0.77
N ASN A 142 -12.88 10.84 0.13
CA ASN A 142 -12.85 11.02 -1.32
C ASN A 142 -11.92 10.01 -2.00
N TRP A 143 -10.90 9.51 -1.30
CA TRP A 143 -9.99 8.48 -1.81
C TRP A 143 -10.65 7.11 -1.94
N LEU A 144 -11.44 6.69 -0.95
CA LEU A 144 -12.07 5.37 -0.98
C LEU A 144 -13.04 5.20 -2.16
N PRO A 145 -13.99 6.12 -2.43
CA PRO A 145 -14.86 6.02 -3.60
C PRO A 145 -14.10 6.22 -4.91
N CYS A 146 -13.07 7.06 -4.93
CA CYS A 146 -12.24 7.24 -6.13
C CYS A 146 -11.55 5.94 -6.54
N TRP A 147 -10.99 5.20 -5.58
CA TRP A 147 -10.36 3.91 -5.86
C TRP A 147 -11.39 2.85 -6.27
N GLU A 148 -12.55 2.83 -5.63
CA GLU A 148 -13.65 1.94 -6.01
C GLU A 148 -14.10 2.20 -7.45
N GLN A 149 -14.27 3.46 -7.83
CA GLN A 149 -14.57 3.88 -9.20
C GLN A 149 -13.47 3.47 -10.20
N VAL A 150 -12.19 3.55 -9.82
CA VAL A 150 -11.09 3.06 -10.68
C VAL A 150 -11.27 1.57 -10.97
N VAL A 151 -11.59 0.77 -9.95
CA VAL A 151 -11.76 -0.68 -10.11
C VAL A 151 -12.99 -0.99 -10.96
N GLU A 152 -14.13 -0.35 -10.69
CA GLU A 152 -15.37 -0.52 -11.45
C GLU A 152 -15.19 -0.15 -12.93
N ASN A 153 -14.66 1.06 -13.18
CA ASN A 153 -14.46 1.55 -14.54
C ASN A 153 -13.45 0.72 -15.32
N ALA A 154 -12.47 0.10 -14.66
CA ALA A 154 -11.53 -0.80 -15.34
C ALA A 154 -12.23 -2.03 -15.95
N PHE A 155 -13.40 -2.44 -15.44
CA PHE A 155 -14.20 -3.55 -15.98
C PHE A 155 -15.39 -3.11 -16.84
N CYS A 156 -15.72 -1.82 -16.85
CA CYS A 156 -16.76 -1.27 -17.71
C CYS A 156 -16.22 -0.95 -19.11
N SER A 157 -17.02 -1.22 -20.13
CA SER A 157 -16.74 -0.78 -21.51
C SER A 157 -17.06 0.69 -21.74
N ASP A 158 -17.90 1.29 -20.89
CA ASP A 158 -18.36 2.67 -21.01
C ASP A 158 -17.40 3.63 -20.31
N SER A 159 -16.86 4.56 -21.10
CA SER A 159 -15.71 5.39 -20.77
C SER A 159 -16.06 6.61 -19.90
N THR A 160 -16.66 6.42 -18.74
CA THR A 160 -16.61 7.48 -17.72
C THR A 160 -15.19 7.56 -17.18
N SER A 161 -14.34 8.36 -17.82
CA SER A 161 -12.97 8.57 -17.39
C SER A 161 -12.94 9.05 -15.94
N ILE A 162 -12.07 8.44 -15.14
CA ILE A 162 -11.72 8.99 -13.83
C ILE A 162 -11.08 10.37 -14.01
N ALA A 163 -11.29 11.27 -13.04
CA ALA A 163 -10.63 12.58 -13.03
C ALA A 163 -9.14 12.42 -12.72
N ASP A 164 -8.28 13.08 -13.52
CA ASP A 164 -6.82 13.11 -13.38
C ASP A 164 -6.16 11.74 -13.17
N PRO A 165 -6.31 10.79 -14.11
CA PRO A 165 -5.87 9.40 -13.94
C PRO A 165 -4.38 9.28 -13.65
N LEU A 166 -3.55 10.09 -14.28
CA LEU A 166 -2.10 10.09 -14.03
C LEU A 166 -1.77 10.49 -12.59
N THR A 167 -2.45 11.51 -12.06
CA THR A 167 -2.28 12.00 -10.69
C THR A 167 -2.75 10.96 -9.68
N VAL A 168 -3.92 10.35 -9.91
CA VAL A 168 -4.45 9.24 -9.09
C VAL A 168 -3.47 8.07 -9.05
N CYS A 169 -2.99 7.64 -10.21
CA CYS A 169 -2.01 6.56 -10.34
C CYS A 169 -0.72 6.87 -9.58
N PHE A 170 -0.19 8.09 -9.75
CA PHE A 170 1.04 8.53 -9.10
C PHE A 170 0.92 8.53 -7.57
N HIS A 171 -0.15 9.12 -7.02
CA HIS A 171 -0.37 9.15 -5.58
C HIS A 171 -0.56 7.76 -4.97
N LEU A 172 -1.30 6.86 -5.64
CA LEU A 172 -1.49 5.49 -5.16
C LEU A 172 -0.19 4.68 -5.21
N ILE A 173 0.63 4.82 -6.26
CA ILE A 173 1.94 4.16 -6.32
C ILE A 173 2.85 4.67 -5.21
N LYS A 174 2.91 5.99 -4.99
CA LYS A 174 3.71 6.56 -3.89
C LYS A 174 3.24 6.05 -2.53
N LEU A 175 1.93 5.96 -2.31
CA LEU A 175 1.36 5.40 -1.09
C LEU A 175 1.87 3.97 -0.83
N VAL A 176 1.78 3.10 -1.85
CA VAL A 176 2.24 1.71 -1.74
C VAL A 176 3.75 1.64 -1.51
N GLU A 177 4.55 2.43 -2.22
CA GLU A 177 6.00 2.46 -2.02
C GLU A 177 6.39 2.97 -0.62
N ALA A 178 5.70 3.99 -0.11
CA ALA A 178 5.93 4.48 1.25
C ALA A 178 5.53 3.44 2.31
N ALA A 179 4.39 2.77 2.12
CA ALA A 179 3.96 1.68 3.00
C ALA A 179 4.95 0.51 2.99
N HIS A 180 5.52 0.18 1.83
CA HIS A 180 6.56 -0.84 1.70
C HIS A 180 7.79 -0.48 2.54
N LEU A 181 8.19 0.79 2.55
CA LEU A 181 9.30 1.23 3.41
C LEU A 181 8.96 1.11 4.90
N VAL A 182 7.74 1.44 5.31
CA VAL A 182 7.27 1.20 6.70
C VAL A 182 7.35 -0.29 7.03
N ASP A 183 6.89 -1.14 6.11
CA ASP A 183 6.87 -2.59 6.27
C ASP A 183 8.27 -3.19 6.48
N VAL A 184 9.23 -2.76 5.68
CA VAL A 184 10.62 -3.27 5.71
C VAL A 184 11.41 -2.74 6.90
N ARG A 185 11.12 -1.51 7.35
CA ARG A 185 11.96 -0.81 8.32
C ARG A 185 11.44 -0.86 9.74
N GLU A 186 10.12 -0.87 9.91
CA GLU A 186 9.48 -0.64 11.21
C GLU A 186 8.63 -1.83 11.67
N VAL A 187 8.26 -2.75 10.76
CA VAL A 187 7.41 -3.90 11.08
C VAL A 187 8.27 -5.17 11.23
N THR A 188 8.26 -5.76 12.42
CA THR A 188 9.09 -6.94 12.74
C THR A 188 8.35 -8.27 12.61
N HIS A 189 7.02 -8.27 12.47
CA HIS A 189 6.18 -9.47 12.43
C HIS A 189 4.91 -9.25 11.59
N VAL A 190 4.30 -10.36 11.16
CA VAL A 190 2.98 -10.43 10.53
C VAL A 190 2.13 -11.37 11.40
N GLY A 191 1.14 -10.84 12.11
CA GLY A 191 0.45 -11.59 13.17
C GLY A 191 1.46 -12.14 14.19
N ASP A 192 1.36 -13.40 14.57
CA ASP A 192 2.31 -14.01 15.50
C ASP A 192 3.65 -14.45 14.84
N CYS A 193 3.81 -14.26 13.54
CA CYS A 193 4.99 -14.69 12.79
C CYS A 193 6.04 -13.59 12.70
N LEU A 194 7.20 -13.79 13.35
CA LEU A 194 8.36 -12.90 13.17
C LEU A 194 8.81 -12.89 11.71
N LYS A 195 8.96 -11.70 11.14
CA LYS A 195 9.72 -11.54 9.90
C LYS A 195 11.16 -11.91 10.22
N LYS A 196 11.83 -12.61 9.30
CA LYS A 196 13.26 -12.93 9.42
C LYS A 196 14.09 -11.63 9.31
N SER A 197 14.10 -10.86 10.39
CA SER A 197 14.97 -9.72 10.62
C SER A 197 16.31 -10.25 11.12
N ARG A 198 17.40 -10.00 10.38
CA ARG A 198 18.74 -10.11 10.96
C ARG A 198 18.84 -8.98 11.98
N LEU A 199 19.15 -9.33 13.23
CA LEU A 199 19.60 -8.44 14.30
C LEU A 199 20.27 -7.21 13.70
N LEU A 200 19.58 -6.06 13.74
CA LEU A 200 20.21 -4.76 13.57
C LEU A 200 21.17 -4.64 14.75
N SER A 201 22.44 -4.95 14.53
CA SER A 201 23.50 -4.62 15.48
C SER A 201 23.50 -3.11 15.64
N LEU A 202 23.07 -2.66 16.82
CA LEU A 202 23.22 -1.29 17.33
C LEU A 202 24.70 -0.88 17.35
#